data_AF-A0AAJ1EJ23-F1
#
_entry.id   AF-A0AAJ1EJ23-F1
#
_cell.length_a   1.000
_cell.length_b   1.000
_cell.length_c   1.000
_cell.angle_alpha   90.00
_cell.angle_beta   90.00
_cell.angle_gamma   90.00
#
_symmetry.space_group_name_H-M   'P 1'
#
loop_
_entity.id
_entity.type
_entity.pdbx_description
1 polymer ?
#
loop_
_entity_poly.entity_id
_entity_poly.type
_entity_poly.pdbx_seq_one_letter_code
_entity_poly.pdbx_strand_id
1 'polypeptide(L)'
;RFLDGLQPYRETEDYLFVHAGIRPGIPLQEQDESDLLWIREEFYAHPGRYPKTVVFGHTPMREVLMGDDRIGIDTACVYGNKLTCLILPSREVIQASNPLDMRSRATPLNYNA
;
A
#
# COMPACT_ATOMS: atom_id res chain seq x y z
N ARG A 1 -23.13 -3.91 -10.79
CA ARG A 1 -21.94 -4.79 -10.95
C ARG A 1 -20.92 -4.35 -9.89
N PHE A 2 -20.22 -5.25 -9.20
CA PHE A 2 -19.38 -4.88 -8.05
C PHE A 2 -18.18 -3.98 -8.41
N LEU A 3 -17.43 -4.34 -9.46
CA LEU A 3 -16.20 -3.64 -9.86
C LEU A 3 -16.46 -2.20 -10.31
N ASP A 4 -17.54 -1.97 -11.06
CA ASP A 4 -17.88 -0.65 -11.62
C ASP A 4 -18.22 0.40 -10.55
N GLY A 5 -18.45 -0.01 -9.29
CA GLY A 5 -18.79 0.88 -8.17
C GLY A 5 -17.64 1.16 -7.21
N LEU A 6 -16.45 0.63 -7.47
CA LEU A 6 -15.29 0.85 -6.60
C LEU A 6 -14.84 2.30 -6.66
N GLN A 7 -14.63 2.90 -5.48
CA GLN A 7 -14.02 4.22 -5.38
C GLN A 7 -12.49 4.06 -5.42
N PRO A 8 -11.75 4.95 -6.10
CA PRO A 8 -10.29 4.84 -6.22
C PRO A 8 -9.55 5.06 -4.89
N TYR A 9 -10.20 5.71 -3.93
CA TYR A 9 -9.71 5.87 -2.56
C TYR A 9 -10.86 5.98 -1.56
N ARG A 10 -10.53 5.93 -0.27
CA ARG A 10 -11.45 6.27 0.83
C ARG A 10 -10.73 7.13 1.85
N GLU A 11 -11.39 8.16 2.35
CA GLU A 11 -10.82 9.12 3.29
C GLU A 11 -11.61 9.12 4.61
N THR A 12 -10.88 9.32 5.72
CA THR A 12 -11.41 9.53 7.07
C THR A 12 -10.78 10.79 7.66
N GLU A 13 -11.01 11.10 8.94
CA GLU A 13 -10.36 12.22 9.62
C GLU A 13 -8.82 12.06 9.62
N ASP A 14 -8.32 10.89 10.01
CA ASP A 14 -6.89 10.65 10.22
C ASP A 14 -6.19 9.89 9.07
N TYR A 15 -6.94 9.16 8.25
CA TYR A 15 -6.40 8.20 7.28
C TYR A 15 -6.91 8.42 5.86
N LEU A 16 -6.03 8.15 4.89
CA LEU A 16 -6.34 7.97 3.48
C LEU A 16 -6.03 6.52 3.08
N PHE A 17 -7.00 5.81 2.52
CA PHE A 17 -6.85 4.47 1.96
C PHE A 17 -6.83 4.56 0.44
N VAL A 18 -5.74 4.14 -0.20
CA VAL A 18 -5.55 4.23 -1.66
C VAL A 18 -4.77 3.01 -2.15
N HIS A 19 -4.94 2.61 -3.42
CA HIS A 19 -4.27 1.40 -3.91
C HIS A 19 -2.74 1.55 -3.94
N ALA A 20 -2.21 2.62 -4.56
CA ALA A 20 -0.76 2.83 -4.71
C ALA A 20 -0.21 3.99 -3.86
N GLY A 21 -0.79 5.18 -3.97
CA GLY A 21 -0.31 6.37 -3.29
C GLY A 21 -0.95 7.64 -3.83
N ILE A 22 -0.36 8.79 -3.52
CA ILE A 22 -0.81 10.10 -4.03
C ILE A 22 0.39 10.94 -4.48
N ARG A 23 0.21 11.72 -5.54
CA ARG A 23 1.22 12.66 -6.01
C ARG A 23 1.41 13.78 -4.97
N PRO A 24 2.63 14.03 -4.50
CA PRO A 24 2.90 15.11 -3.55
C PRO A 24 2.53 16.49 -4.10
N GLY A 25 2.01 17.36 -3.24
CA GLY A 25 1.67 18.73 -3.60
C GLY A 25 0.39 18.90 -4.42
N ILE A 26 -0.30 17.81 -4.77
CA ILE A 26 -1.59 17.86 -5.48
C ILE A 26 -2.73 17.55 -4.50
N PRO A 27 -3.79 18.38 -4.42
CA PRO A 27 -4.96 18.09 -3.60
C PRO A 27 -5.58 16.73 -3.95
N LEU A 28 -6.17 16.04 -2.98
CA LEU A 28 -6.71 14.68 -3.16
C LEU A 28 -7.75 14.59 -4.28
N GLN A 29 -8.59 15.63 -4.43
CA GLN A 29 -9.65 15.72 -5.44
C GLN A 29 -9.11 16.01 -6.85
N GLU A 30 -7.84 16.41 -6.96
CA GLU A 30 -7.14 16.74 -8.21
C GLU A 30 -6.10 15.67 -8.59
N GLN A 31 -6.02 14.58 -7.84
CA GLN A 31 -5.15 13.46 -8.16
C GLN A 31 -5.58 12.79 -9.47
N ASP A 32 -4.61 12.42 -10.30
CA ASP A 32 -4.88 11.58 -11.46
C ASP A 32 -5.20 10.15 -10.99
N GLU A 33 -6.23 9.53 -11.57
CA GLU A 33 -6.60 8.16 -11.21
C GLU A 33 -5.44 7.16 -11.45
N SER A 34 -4.60 7.41 -12.46
CA SER A 34 -3.42 6.60 -12.72
C SER A 34 -2.41 6.70 -11.59
N ASP A 35 -2.24 7.87 -10.94
CA ASP A 35 -1.36 7.98 -9.78
C ASP A 35 -1.92 7.18 -8.60
N LEU A 36 -3.22 7.32 -8.33
CA LEU A 36 -3.90 6.59 -7.24
C LEU A 36 -3.72 5.07 -7.37
N LEU A 37 -3.63 4.58 -8.61
CA LEU A 37 -3.50 3.16 -8.94
C LEU A 37 -2.05 2.70 -9.19
N TRP A 38 -1.11 3.57 -9.56
CA TRP A 38 0.18 3.12 -10.10
C TRP A 38 1.41 3.93 -9.66
N ILE A 39 1.26 5.01 -8.90
CA ILE A 39 2.41 5.83 -8.49
C ILE A 39 3.39 5.04 -7.62
N ARG A 40 4.68 5.32 -7.75
CA ARG A 40 5.75 4.71 -6.96
C ARG A 40 6.74 5.75 -6.47
N GLU A 41 7.81 5.99 -7.23
CA GLU A 41 9.00 6.73 -6.80
C GLU A 41 8.64 8.09 -6.19
N GLU A 42 7.77 8.87 -6.84
CA GLU A 42 7.38 10.20 -6.38
C GLU A 42 6.65 10.20 -5.03
N PHE A 43 5.86 9.14 -4.76
CA PHE A 43 5.16 8.98 -3.48
C PHE A 43 6.12 8.59 -2.34
N TYR A 44 7.07 7.69 -2.62
CA TYR A 44 8.08 7.25 -1.65
C TYR A 44 9.17 8.29 -1.40
N ALA A 45 9.67 8.93 -2.44
CA ALA A 45 10.78 9.87 -2.39
C ALA A 45 10.39 11.24 -1.82
N HIS A 46 9.09 11.51 -1.65
CA HIS A 46 8.64 12.77 -1.06
C HIS A 46 9.17 12.93 0.38
N PRO A 47 10.05 13.90 0.65
CA PRO A 47 10.68 14.04 1.96
C PRO A 47 9.74 14.64 3.02
N GLY A 48 8.61 15.20 2.59
CA GLY A 48 7.62 15.80 3.48
C GLY A 48 6.65 14.77 4.07
N ARG A 49 5.86 15.26 5.02
CA ARG A 49 4.74 14.50 5.59
C ARG A 49 3.46 14.77 4.83
N TYR A 50 2.68 13.72 4.58
CA TYR A 50 1.32 13.87 4.09
C TYR A 50 0.38 14.37 5.19
N PRO A 51 -0.70 15.10 4.83
CA PRO A 51 -1.65 15.62 5.82
C PRO A 51 -2.37 14.55 6.64
N LYS A 52 -2.47 13.33 6.08
CA LYS A 52 -3.10 12.16 6.70
C LYS A 52 -2.16 10.96 6.57
N THR A 53 -2.31 9.96 7.44
CA THR A 53 -1.60 8.70 7.26
C THR A 53 -2.18 7.97 6.04
N VAL A 54 -1.36 7.78 5.01
CA VAL A 54 -1.71 7.08 3.78
C VAL A 54 -1.48 5.58 3.98
N VAL A 55 -2.54 4.78 3.92
CA VAL A 55 -2.51 3.31 3.95
C VAL A 55 -2.66 2.80 2.53
N PHE A 56 -1.67 2.05 2.04
CA PHE A 56 -1.56 1.69 0.64
C PHE A 56 -0.98 0.29 0.39
N GLY A 57 -1.06 -0.17 -0.86
CA GLY A 57 -0.49 -1.44 -1.32
C GLY A 57 0.36 -1.23 -2.59
N HIS A 58 0.04 -1.95 -3.67
CA HIS A 58 0.60 -1.82 -5.02
C HIS A 58 2.08 -2.22 -5.20
N THR A 59 2.98 -1.70 -4.38
CA THR A 59 4.42 -2.05 -4.40
C THR A 59 4.65 -3.14 -3.35
N PRO A 60 4.89 -4.40 -3.76
CA PRO A 60 5.05 -5.50 -2.82
C PRO A 60 6.33 -5.34 -1.99
N MET A 61 6.22 -5.55 -0.69
CA MET A 61 7.31 -5.48 0.27
C MET A 61 7.44 -6.79 1.04
N ARG A 62 8.61 -7.03 1.66
CA ARG A 62 8.82 -8.23 2.49
C ARG A 62 8.09 -8.15 3.83
N GLU A 63 8.01 -6.95 4.37
CA GLU A 63 7.38 -6.64 5.66
C GLU A 63 6.49 -5.41 5.49
N VAL A 64 5.64 -5.16 6.49
CA VAL A 64 4.80 -3.96 6.52
C VAL A 64 5.69 -2.73 6.63
N LEU A 65 5.53 -1.76 5.74
CA LEU A 65 6.09 -0.44 5.96
C LEU A 65 5.25 0.25 7.04
N MET A 66 5.82 0.49 8.22
CA MET A 66 5.13 1.15 9.32
C MET A 66 5.72 2.55 9.55
N GLY A 67 5.37 3.49 8.68
CA GLY A 67 5.77 4.90 8.80
C GLY A 67 4.78 5.72 9.64
N ASP A 68 5.16 6.97 9.93
CA ASP A 68 4.29 7.90 10.64
C ASP A 68 3.05 8.27 9.79
N ASP A 69 3.28 8.57 8.51
CA ASP A 69 2.29 9.07 7.55
C ASP A 69 2.12 8.17 6.31
N ARG A 70 2.87 7.06 6.23
CA ARG A 70 2.81 6.07 5.13
C ARG A 70 2.82 4.67 5.72
N ILE A 71 1.77 3.89 5.50
CA ILE A 71 1.69 2.50 5.93
C ILE A 71 1.42 1.60 4.72
N GLY A 72 2.41 0.78 4.36
CA GLY A 72 2.34 -0.14 3.23
C GLY A 72 1.97 -1.56 3.69
N ILE A 73 0.85 -2.09 3.22
CA ILE A 73 0.32 -3.41 3.64
C ILE A 73 0.41 -4.49 2.56
N ASP A 74 0.93 -4.18 1.36
CA ASP A 74 1.21 -5.20 0.36
C ASP A 74 2.48 -5.97 0.71
N THR A 75 2.31 -7.05 1.48
CA THR A 75 3.41 -7.94 1.86
C THR A 75 3.58 -9.11 0.89
N ALA A 76 3.34 -8.92 -0.40
CA ALA A 76 3.68 -9.88 -1.45
C ALA A 76 3.03 -11.27 -1.31
N CYS A 77 1.78 -11.34 -0.81
CA CYS A 77 1.07 -12.61 -0.55
C CYS A 77 1.10 -13.56 -1.75
N VAL A 78 0.76 -13.08 -2.94
CA VAL A 78 0.71 -13.88 -4.18
C VAL A 78 2.08 -14.46 -4.59
N TYR A 79 3.17 -13.87 -4.08
CA TYR A 79 4.54 -14.30 -4.33
C TYR A 79 5.09 -15.25 -3.25
N GLY A 80 4.21 -15.83 -2.42
CA GLY A 80 4.58 -16.82 -1.40
C GLY A 80 4.94 -16.22 -0.04
N ASN A 81 4.62 -14.95 0.20
CA ASN A 81 4.77 -14.33 1.52
C ASN A 81 3.41 -14.30 2.25
N LYS A 82 2.97 -13.16 2.78
CA LYS A 82 1.80 -13.07 3.66
C LYS A 82 0.74 -12.12 3.13
N LEU A 83 -0.52 -12.39 3.41
CA LEU A 83 -1.60 -11.41 3.35
C LEU A 83 -1.60 -10.63 4.67
N THR A 84 -1.62 -9.31 4.59
CA THR A 84 -1.58 -8.42 5.76
C THR A 84 -2.90 -7.68 5.94
N CYS A 85 -3.34 -7.61 7.19
CA CYS A 85 -4.41 -6.75 7.66
C CYS A 85 -3.85 -5.81 8.75
N LEU A 86 -4.19 -4.53 8.67
CA LEU A 86 -3.83 -3.51 9.65
C LEU A 86 -5.07 -3.09 10.44
N ILE A 87 -5.01 -3.17 11.76
CA ILE A 87 -6.04 -2.67 12.67
C ILE A 87 -5.70 -1.22 13.04
N LEU A 88 -6.65 -0.31 12.87
CA LEU A 88 -6.52 1.11 13.23
C LEU A 88 -7.54 1.47 14.32
N PRO A 89 -7.19 2.36 15.27
CA PRO A 89 -5.96 3.16 15.33
C PRO A 89 -4.78 2.46 16.04
N SER A 90 -4.94 1.24 16.56
CA SER A 90 -3.89 0.55 17.35
C SER A 90 -2.61 0.23 16.58
N ARG A 91 -2.65 0.24 15.24
CA ARG A 91 -1.57 -0.16 14.32
C ARG A 91 -1.11 -1.62 14.55
N GLU A 92 -2.01 -2.46 15.04
CA GLU A 92 -1.76 -3.90 15.16
C GLU A 92 -1.82 -4.58 13.78
N VAL A 93 -0.92 -5.53 13.55
CA VAL A 93 -0.79 -6.24 12.27
C VAL A 93 -1.21 -7.71 12.46
N ILE A 94 -2.18 -8.15 11.67
CA ILE A 94 -2.57 -9.56 11.56
C ILE A 94 -2.14 -10.06 10.18
N GLN A 95 -1.47 -11.21 10.13
CA GLN A 95 -1.01 -11.80 8.86
C GLN A 95 -1.41 -13.26 8.72
N ALA A 96 -1.77 -13.64 7.49
CA ALA A 96 -1.96 -15.03 7.09
C ALA A 96 -0.90 -15.41 6.05
N SER A 97 -0.15 -16.48 6.30
CA SER A 97 0.85 -16.97 5.35
C SER A 97 0.19 -17.61 4.13
N ASN A 98 0.73 -17.35 2.94
CA ASN A 98 0.36 -18.09 1.75
C ASN A 98 0.92 -19.52 1.86
N PRO A 99 0.09 -20.57 1.79
CA PRO A 99 0.54 -21.96 1.87
C PRO A 99 1.33 -22.43 0.64
N LEU A 100 1.42 -21.63 -0.43
CA LEU A 100 2.35 -21.88 -1.53
C LEU A 100 3.80 -21.75 -1.01
N ASP A 101 4.40 -22.91 -0.74
CA ASP A 101 5.71 -23.13 -0.13
C ASP A 101 6.86 -22.38 -0.83
N MET A 102 7.62 -21.60 -0.04
CA MET A 102 8.88 -20.94 -0.42
C MET A 102 9.96 -21.91 -0.93
N ARG A 103 9.82 -23.23 -0.73
CA ARG A 103 10.76 -24.24 -1.23
C ARG A 103 10.62 -24.54 -2.72
N SER A 104 9.57 -24.09 -3.39
CA SER A 104 9.32 -24.49 -4.79
C SER A 104 9.86 -23.52 -5.85
N ARG A 105 10.16 -22.26 -5.51
CA ARG A 105 10.76 -21.28 -6.45
C ARG A 105 11.62 -20.26 -5.71
N ALA A 106 12.90 -20.59 -5.55
CA ALA A 106 13.94 -19.63 -5.23
C ALA A 106 14.19 -18.71 -6.43
N THR A 107 13.29 -17.74 -6.65
CA THR A 107 13.61 -16.56 -7.46
C THR A 107 13.84 -15.42 -6.47
N PRO A 108 15.03 -14.81 -6.43
CA PRO A 108 15.26 -13.63 -5.60
C PRO A 108 14.25 -12.55 -6.00
N LEU A 109 13.49 -12.04 -5.04
CA LEU A 109 12.65 -10.86 -5.23
C LEU A 109 13.58 -9.64 -5.36
N ASN A 110 14.09 -9.39 -6.57
CA ASN A 110 14.68 -8.11 -6.94
C ASN A 110 13.55 -7.17 -7.37
N TYR A 111 12.82 -6.64 -6.38
CA TYR A 111 12.04 -5.42 -6.61
C TYR A 111 12.95 -4.26 -6.25
N ASN A 112 13.69 -3.77 -7.24
CA ASN A 112 14.28 -2.45 -7.12
C ASN A 112 13.11 -1.46 -7.01
N ALA A 113 13.05 -0.78 -5.87
CA ALA A 113 12.28 0.44 -5.70
C ALA A 113 12.82 1.51 -6.66
#